data_AF-A0A6V7DCL4-F1
#
_entry.id   AF-A0A6V7DCL4-F1
#
_cell.length_a   1.000
_cell.length_b   1.000
_cell.length_c   1.000
_cell.angle_alpha   90.00
_cell.angle_beta   90.00
_cell.angle_gamma   90.00
#
_symmetry.space_group_name_H-M   'P 1'
#
loop_
_entity.id
_entity.type
_entity.pdbx_description
1 polymer ?
#
loop_
_entity_poly.entity_id
_entity_poly.type
_entity_poly.pdbx_seq_one_letter_code
_entity_poly.pdbx_strand_id
1 'polypeptide(L)'
;MYATKIGALDGTSWEQLCQQVFKRKFAGLGYQQIPTSPGDFGLEGFCKASGMAFQCYCPEKQYTQAELYERQVDKITTDLGKV
;
A
#
# COMPACT_ATOMS: atom_id res chain seq x y z
N MET A 1 2.38 -4.67 -15.54
CA MET A 1 3.44 -4.66 -14.51
C MET A 1 4.11 -3.31 -14.53
N TYR A 2 4.31 -2.73 -13.36
CA TYR A 2 4.96 -1.44 -13.17
C TYR A 2 6.48 -1.60 -13.28
N ALA A 3 7.11 -0.92 -14.23
CA ALA A 3 8.55 -1.00 -14.41
C ALA A 3 9.29 -0.09 -13.41
N THR A 4 10.26 -0.63 -12.67
CA THR A 4 11.06 0.14 -11.72
C THR A 4 12.55 -0.07 -11.97
N LYS A 5 13.39 0.72 -11.27
CA LYS A 5 14.85 0.53 -11.29
C LYS A 5 15.31 -0.82 -10.75
N ILE A 6 14.46 -1.51 -9.97
CA ILE A 6 14.76 -2.82 -9.36
C ILE A 6 14.03 -3.98 -10.07
N GLY A 7 13.41 -3.73 -11.23
CA GLY A 7 12.66 -4.72 -11.99
C GLY A 7 11.19 -4.37 -12.15
N ALA A 8 10.47 -5.20 -12.91
CA ALA A 8 9.03 -5.08 -13.06
C ALA A 8 8.32 -5.63 -11.81
N LEU A 9 7.37 -4.87 -11.28
CA LEU A 9 6.56 -5.24 -10.14
C LEU A 9 5.09 -5.40 -10.56
N ASP A 10 4.44 -6.39 -9.99
CA ASP A 10 2.99 -6.58 -9.97
C ASP A 10 2.44 -6.26 -8.58
N GLY A 11 1.12 -6.39 -8.39
CA GLY A 11 0.49 -6.08 -7.10
C GLY A 11 1.10 -6.85 -5.93
N THR A 12 1.37 -8.15 -6.12
CA THR A 12 1.91 -9.02 -5.09
C THR A 12 3.35 -8.68 -4.73
N SER A 13 4.23 -8.54 -5.73
CA SER A 13 5.64 -8.21 -5.50
C SER A 13 5.82 -6.79 -4.97
N TRP A 14 4.95 -5.85 -5.36
CA TRP A 14 4.88 -4.51 -4.80
C TRP A 14 4.51 -4.53 -3.31
N GLU A 15 3.43 -5.23 -2.96
CA GLU A 15 2.99 -5.35 -1.57
C GLU A 15 4.07 -6.00 -0.70
N GLN A 16 4.69 -7.09 -1.17
CA GLN A 16 5.78 -7.75 -0.47
C GLN A 16 6.96 -6.81 -0.20
N LEU A 17 7.37 -6.02 -1.20
CA LEU A 17 8.41 -5.00 -1.04
C LEU A 17 8.01 -3.97 0.02
N CYS A 18 6.80 -3.44 -0.06
CA CYS A 18 6.28 -2.47 0.90
C CYS A 18 6.24 -3.03 2.33
N GLN A 19 5.81 -4.27 2.51
CA GLN A 19 5.80 -4.94 3.82
C GLN A 19 7.21 -5.01 4.43
N GLN A 20 8.24 -5.32 3.65
CA GLN A 20 9.63 -5.30 4.15
C GLN A 20 10.06 -3.90 4.57
N VAL A 21 9.71 -2.87 3.78
CA VAL A 21 10.01 -1.47 4.10
C VAL A 21 9.30 -1.03 5.37
N PHE A 22 8.00 -1.34 5.53
CA PHE A 22 7.22 -0.92 6.68
C PHE A 22 7.68 -1.58 7.96
N LYS A 23 7.91 -2.89 7.94
CA LYS A 23 8.41 -3.65 9.10
C LYS A 23 9.74 -3.09 9.60
N ARG A 24 10.62 -2.65 8.70
CA ARG A 24 11.91 -2.06 9.10
C ARG A 24 11.79 -0.60 9.54
N LYS A 25 11.12 0.24 8.75
CA LYS A 25 11.05 1.69 8.97
C LYS A 25 10.19 2.06 10.18
N PHE A 26 9.12 1.31 10.41
CA PHE A 26 8.12 1.59 11.45
C PHE A 26 8.14 0.58 12.59
N ALA A 27 9.20 -0.24 12.71
CA ALA A 27 9.41 -1.15 13.83
C ALA A 27 9.25 -0.44 15.19
N GLY A 28 9.91 0.72 15.35
CA GLY A 28 9.86 1.50 16.59
C GLY A 28 8.48 2.12 16.89
N LEU A 29 7.59 2.21 15.90
CA LEU A 29 6.21 2.67 16.07
C LEU A 29 5.21 1.50 16.22
N GLY A 30 5.72 0.27 16.27
CA GLY A 30 4.89 -0.93 16.44
C GLY A 30 4.05 -1.25 15.22
N TYR A 31 4.65 -1.21 14.01
CA TYR A 31 3.96 -1.62 12.79
C TYR A 31 3.38 -3.04 12.90
N GLN A 32 2.11 -3.17 12.55
CA GLN A 32 1.38 -4.44 12.47
C GLN A 32 0.82 -4.60 11.05
N GLN A 33 1.15 -5.73 10.42
CA GLN A 33 0.55 -6.13 9.16
C GLN A 33 -0.88 -6.62 9.41
N ILE A 34 -1.82 -6.26 8.53
CA ILE A 34 -3.20 -6.75 8.57
C ILE A 34 -3.28 -8.08 7.79
N PRO A 35 -3.89 -9.14 8.35
CA PRO A 35 -4.14 -10.36 7.61
C PRO A 35 -5.27 -10.18 6.59
N THR A 36 -5.16 -10.84 5.44
CA THR A 36 -6.14 -10.75 4.33
C THR A 36 -7.54 -11.29 4.67
N SER A 37 -7.68 -12.09 5.73
CA SER A 37 -8.95 -12.69 6.16
C SER A 37 -9.34 -12.20 7.56
N PRO A 38 -10.60 -11.79 7.81
CA PRO A 38 -11.76 -11.84 6.90
C PRO A 38 -11.83 -10.68 5.88
N GLY A 39 -10.88 -9.76 5.92
CA GLY A 39 -10.76 -8.62 5.01
C GLY A 39 -9.90 -7.53 5.63
N ASP A 40 -9.28 -6.72 4.79
CA ASP A 40 -8.30 -5.70 5.21
C ASP A 40 -8.76 -4.25 4.94
N PHE A 41 -9.94 -4.09 4.33
CA PHE A 41 -10.52 -2.80 3.92
C PHE A 41 -9.55 -1.96 3.06
N GLY A 42 -8.63 -2.61 2.33
CA GLY A 42 -7.61 -1.95 1.52
C GLY A 42 -6.41 -1.43 2.32
N LEU A 43 -6.21 -1.87 3.57
CA LEU A 43 -5.07 -1.53 4.40
C LEU A 43 -4.10 -2.70 4.55
N GLU A 44 -2.82 -2.43 4.38
CA GLU A 44 -1.75 -3.43 4.49
C GLU A 44 -1.21 -3.57 5.91
N GLY A 45 -1.38 -2.51 6.71
CA GLY A 45 -0.90 -2.46 8.07
C GLY A 45 -1.09 -1.10 8.72
N PHE A 46 -0.77 -1.03 10.01
CA PHE A 46 -0.96 0.16 10.82
C PHE A 46 0.07 0.26 11.95
N CYS A 47 0.24 1.45 12.52
CA CYS A 47 1.00 1.71 13.74
C CYS A 47 0.05 2.30 14.77
N LYS A 48 -0.38 1.51 15.75
CA LYS A 48 -1.43 1.90 16.71
C LYS A 48 -1.08 3.15 17.50
N ALA A 49 0.17 3.27 17.94
CA ALA A 49 0.63 4.38 18.77
C ALA A 49 0.66 5.72 18.03
N SER A 50 0.95 5.72 16.73
CA SER A 50 1.02 6.93 15.91
C SER A 50 -0.25 7.22 15.11
N GLY A 51 -1.22 6.29 15.08
CA GLY A 51 -2.44 6.43 14.28
C GLY A 51 -2.22 6.33 12.77
N MET A 52 -1.08 5.78 12.34
CA MET A 52 -0.77 5.64 10.91
C MET A 52 -1.38 4.35 10.36
N ALA A 53 -1.97 4.43 9.17
CA ALA A 53 -2.40 3.28 8.38
C ALA A 53 -1.74 3.34 6.99
N PHE A 54 -1.48 2.18 6.40
CA PHE A 54 -0.73 2.05 5.15
C PHE A 54 -1.55 1.29 4.13
N GLN A 55 -1.59 1.80 2.91
CA GLN A 55 -2.17 1.15 1.74
C GLN A 55 -1.10 1.03 0.65
N CYS A 56 -1.11 -0.08 -0.10
CA CYS A 56 -0.21 -0.28 -1.23
C CYS A 56 -0.95 -0.22 -2.56
N TYR A 57 -0.84 0.92 -3.26
CA TYR A 57 -1.30 1.04 -4.64
C TYR A 57 -0.16 0.68 -5.60
N CYS A 58 -0.28 -0.46 -6.30
CA CYS A 58 0.60 -0.82 -7.40
C CYS A 58 0.01 -0.35 -8.75
N PRO A 59 0.69 0.52 -9.52
CA PRO A 59 0.26 0.87 -10.86
C PRO A 59 0.24 -0.36 -11.79
N GLU A 60 -0.74 -0.43 -12.71
CA GLU A 60 -0.78 -1.51 -13.71
C GLU A 60 0.24 -1.29 -14.84
N LYS A 61 0.53 -0.02 -15.11
CA LYS A 61 1.44 0.50 -16.14
C LYS A 61 2.14 1.77 -15.65
N GLN A 62 3.03 2.32 -16.48
CA GLN A 62 3.55 3.67 -16.28
C GLN A 62 2.47 4.69 -16.61
N TYR A 63 2.01 5.41 -15.59
CA TYR A 63 1.09 6.53 -15.74
C TYR A 63 1.86 7.84 -15.81
N THR A 64 1.22 8.86 -16.38
CA THR A 64 1.63 10.23 -16.11
C THR A 64 1.44 10.56 -14.63
N GLN A 65 2.11 11.61 -14.15
CA GLN A 65 1.98 12.03 -12.75
C GLN A 65 0.54 12.39 -12.36
N ALA A 66 -0.22 13.01 -13.28
CA ALA A 66 -1.62 13.39 -13.07
C ALA A 66 -2.51 12.15 -12.97
N GLU A 67 -2.41 11.23 -13.93
CA GLU A 67 -3.16 9.96 -13.90
C GLU A 67 -2.84 9.13 -12.65
N LEU A 68 -1.56 9.06 -12.24
CA LEU A 68 -1.16 8.33 -11.04
C LEU A 68 -1.83 8.94 -9.79
N TYR A 69 -1.82 10.26 -9.69
CA TYR A 69 -2.44 10.97 -8.57
C TYR A 69 -3.94 10.71 -8.51
N GLU A 70 -4.66 10.88 -9.62
CA GLU A 70 -6.10 10.63 -9.70
C GLU A 70 -6.44 9.21 -9.27
N ARG A 71 -5.70 8.22 -9.79
CA ARG A 71 -5.92 6.81 -9.45
C ARG A 71 -5.65 6.49 -7.97
N GLN A 72 -4.62 7.10 -7.38
CA GLN A 72 -4.33 6.93 -5.96
C GLN A 72 -5.42 7.55 -5.08
N VAL A 73 -5.89 8.75 -5.43
CA VAL A 73 -6.99 9.43 -4.72
C VAL A 73 -8.27 8.62 -4.82
N ASP A 74 -8.63 8.15 -6.02
CA ASP A 74 -9.82 7.32 -6.24
C ASP A 74 -9.76 6.03 -5.42
N LYS A 75 -8.59 5.37 -5.38
CA LYS A 75 -8.38 4.14 -4.61
C LYS A 75 -8.58 4.38 -3.12
N ILE A 76 -7.92 5.39 -2.56
CA ILE A 76 -8.06 5.77 -1.15
C ILE A 76 -9.53 6.09 -0.83
N THR A 77 -10.17 6.92 -1.66
CA THR A 77 -11.58 7.32 -1.47
C THR A 77 -12.53 6.12 -1.50
N THR A 78 -12.34 5.21 -2.45
CA THR A 78 -13.15 3.99 -2.58
C THR A 78 -12.98 3.06 -1.38
N ASP A 79 -11.74 2.89 -0.90
CA ASP A 79 -11.47 2.00 0.22
C ASP A 79 -11.93 2.58 1.56
N LEU A 80 -11.81 3.89 1.78
CA LEU A 80 -12.40 4.57 2.95
C LEU A 80 -13.93 4.44 2.99
N GLY A 81 -14.60 4.33 1.84
CA GLY A 81 -16.03 4.10 1.75
C GLY A 81 -16.49 2.67 2.10
N LYS A 82 -15.58 1.75 2.39
CA LYS A 82 -15.90 0.37 2.82
C LYS A 82 -16.15 0.24 4.33
N VAL A 83 -15.89 1.32 5.08
CA VAL A 83 -16.07 1.41 6.54
C VAL A 83 -17.51 1.67 6.91
#